data_AF-A0A0P0WEM5-F1
#
_entry.id   AF-A0A0P0WEM5-F1
#
_cell.length_a   1.000
_cell.length_b   1.000
_cell.length_c   1.000
_cell.angle_alpha   90.00
_cell.angle_beta   90.00
_cell.angle_gamma   90.00
#
_symmetry.space_group_name_H-M   'P 1'
#
loop_
_entity.id
_entity.type
_entity.pdbx_description
1 polymer ?
#
loop_
_entity_poly.entity_id
_entity_poly.type
_entity_poly.pdbx_seq_one_letter_code
_entity_poly.pdbx_strand_id
1 'polypeptide(L)'
;VRVADPTFLGYFIDKAVSSAAKVVRKAYPQENVGVFVRRGRGGPLSVVEYSEMDAAMATEINQSTGRLRYCWSNICLHMFTLDFLNQVANSLEKDSTYHLAEKKIPSIHGYAMGLKLEQYIFDAFSYSPSTALFEVLREEEFAPVKNANGASYDTPDSAKLMLLRLHSRWVVAAGGFLTHSVPLYMTGVEVSPLSSYAGENLEAICRGRTFHAPSEISF
;
A
#
# COMPACT_ATOMS: atom_id res chain seq x y z
N VAL A 1 2.35 -5.62 -4.80
CA VAL A 1 0.89 -5.42 -4.96
C VAL A 1 0.26 -6.76 -5.28
N ARG A 2 -0.76 -7.17 -4.52
CA ARG A 2 -1.59 -8.34 -4.85
C ARG A 2 -2.73 -7.91 -5.77
N VAL A 3 -2.49 -8.00 -7.08
CA VAL A 3 -3.49 -7.61 -8.10
C VAL A 3 -4.67 -8.56 -8.01
N ALA A 4 -5.89 -8.00 -7.93
CA ALA A 4 -7.13 -8.78 -7.80
C ALA A 4 -7.12 -9.78 -6.63
N ASP A 5 -6.61 -9.37 -5.46
CA ASP A 5 -6.54 -10.23 -4.27
C ASP A 5 -7.90 -10.84 -3.91
N PRO A 6 -8.06 -12.18 -4.00
CA PRO A 6 -9.33 -12.85 -3.70
C PRO A 6 -9.71 -12.75 -2.22
N THR A 7 -8.74 -12.61 -1.31
CA THR A 7 -9.01 -12.45 0.13
C THR A 7 -9.66 -11.10 0.38
N PHE A 8 -9.09 -10.04 -0.19
CA PHE A 8 -9.65 -8.70 -0.09
C PHE A 8 -11.01 -8.58 -0.80
N LEU A 9 -11.17 -9.21 -1.97
CA LEU A 9 -12.46 -9.30 -2.66
C LEU A 9 -13.51 -10.02 -1.81
N GLY A 10 -13.16 -11.17 -1.25
CA GLY A 10 -14.05 -11.94 -0.39
C GLY A 10 -14.49 -11.14 0.84
N TYR A 11 -13.55 -10.44 1.49
CA TYR A 11 -13.86 -9.53 2.60
C TYR A 11 -14.78 -8.39 2.20
N PHE A 12 -14.56 -7.78 1.03
CA PHE A 12 -15.40 -6.71 0.50
C PHE A 12 -16.85 -7.16 0.29
N ILE A 13 -17.04 -8.35 -0.28
CA ILE A 13 -18.35 -8.97 -0.50
C ILE A 13 -19.01 -9.33 0.85
N ASP A 14 -18.28 -9.99 1.75
CA ASP A 14 -18.79 -10.38 3.08
C ASP A 14 -19.27 -9.18 3.90
N LYS A 15 -18.55 -8.07 3.85
CA LYS A 15 -18.94 -6.84 4.55
C LYS A 15 -20.08 -6.09 3.90
N ALA A 16 -20.46 -6.43 2.66
CA ALA A 16 -21.52 -5.76 1.89
C ALA A 16 -21.37 -4.23 1.91
N VAL A 17 -20.14 -3.75 1.71
CA VAL A 17 -19.81 -2.31 1.72
C VAL A 17 -19.72 -1.74 0.31
N SER A 18 -19.93 -0.43 0.16
CA SER A 18 -19.82 0.25 -1.12
C SER A 18 -18.37 0.55 -1.51
N SER A 19 -17.49 0.68 -0.53
CA SER A 19 -16.05 0.86 -0.73
C SER A 19 -15.21 0.12 0.32
N ALA A 20 -13.96 -0.19 -0.03
CA ALA A 20 -12.97 -0.68 0.91
C ALA A 20 -11.56 -0.23 0.53
N ALA A 21 -10.67 -0.21 1.52
CA ALA A 21 -9.26 0.08 1.31
C ALA A 21 -8.38 -0.92 2.04
N LYS A 22 -7.32 -1.39 1.38
CA LYS A 22 -6.21 -2.01 2.11
C LYS A 22 -5.42 -0.93 2.83
N VAL A 23 -5.03 -1.24 4.05
CA VAL A 23 -4.19 -0.39 4.88
C VAL A 23 -3.02 -1.20 5.43
N VAL A 24 -1.91 -0.53 5.67
CA VAL A 24 -0.82 -1.09 6.48
C VAL A 24 -0.69 -0.29 7.75
N ARG A 25 -0.09 -0.88 8.77
CA ARG A 25 0.32 -0.10 9.93
C ARG A 25 1.36 0.94 9.52
N LYS A 26 1.18 2.16 10.01
CA LYS A 26 2.17 3.23 9.94
C LYS A 26 3.44 2.77 10.65
N ALA A 27 4.58 2.82 9.96
CA ALA A 27 5.84 2.27 10.45
C ALA A 27 6.43 3.14 11.57
N TYR A 28 6.30 4.46 11.45
CA TYR A 28 6.75 5.45 12.41
C TYR A 28 5.92 6.74 12.26
N PRO A 29 5.86 7.60 13.30
CA PRO A 29 4.97 8.78 13.30
C PRO A 29 5.14 9.71 12.09
N GLN A 30 6.37 9.89 11.61
CA GLN A 30 6.75 10.78 10.50
C GLN A 30 6.74 10.11 9.12
N GLU A 31 6.15 8.92 8.98
CA GLU A 31 6.02 8.29 7.66
C GLU A 31 5.13 9.15 6.75
N ASN A 32 5.61 9.47 5.54
CA ASN A 32 4.92 10.28 4.53
C ASN A 32 3.83 9.46 3.81
N VAL A 33 2.77 9.16 4.56
CA VAL A 33 1.60 8.43 4.09
C VAL A 33 0.35 9.05 4.66
N GLY A 34 -0.68 9.20 3.84
CA GLY A 34 -2.02 9.54 4.31
C GLY A 34 -2.57 8.45 5.23
N VAL A 35 -3.42 8.84 6.17
CA VAL A 35 -4.03 7.94 7.16
C VAL A 35 -5.54 7.99 7.07
N PHE A 36 -6.19 6.83 7.20
CA PHE A 36 -7.64 6.78 7.31
C PHE A 36 -8.09 7.31 8.67
N VAL A 37 -9.05 8.24 8.65
CA VAL A 37 -9.67 8.82 9.83
C VAL A 37 -11.18 8.80 9.68
N ARG A 38 -11.89 8.74 10.81
CA ARG A 38 -13.32 8.97 10.83
C ARG A 38 -13.59 10.41 11.25
N ARG A 39 -14.34 11.16 10.43
CA ARG A 39 -14.71 12.54 10.73
C ARG A 39 -15.91 12.57 11.69
N GLY A 40 -15.63 12.72 12.99
CA GLY A 40 -16.67 12.74 14.03
C GLY A 40 -17.29 11.37 14.34
N ARG A 41 -18.19 11.31 15.32
CA ARG A 41 -18.83 10.05 15.71
C ARG A 41 -19.88 9.65 14.67
N GLY A 42 -19.66 8.51 13.99
CA GLY A 42 -20.56 7.99 12.97
C GLY A 42 -20.44 8.67 11.59
N GLY A 43 -19.52 9.62 11.43
CA GLY A 43 -19.28 10.25 10.13
C GLY A 43 -18.48 9.36 9.17
N PRO A 44 -18.24 9.85 7.94
CA PRO A 44 -17.56 9.08 6.91
C PRO A 44 -16.09 8.82 7.27
N LEU A 45 -15.54 7.77 6.65
CA LEU A 45 -14.10 7.59 6.60
C LEU A 45 -13.54 8.51 5.49
N SER A 46 -12.46 9.21 5.81
CA SER A 46 -11.69 10.01 4.86
C SER A 46 -10.21 9.71 5.03
N VAL A 47 -9.40 10.09 4.07
CA VAL A 47 -7.93 10.12 4.23
C VAL A 47 -7.53 11.53 4.63
N VAL A 48 -6.62 11.65 5.60
CA VAL A 48 -5.87 12.88 5.86
C VAL A 48 -4.48 12.64 5.32
N GLU A 49 -4.06 13.45 4.35
CA GLU A 49 -2.73 13.32 3.77
C GLU A 49 -1.65 13.75 4.76
N TYR A 50 -0.45 13.19 4.64
CA TYR A 50 0.63 13.45 5.59
C TYR A 50 1.02 14.94 5.66
N SER A 51 0.85 15.68 4.55
CA SER A 51 1.07 17.13 4.48
C SER A 51 0.01 17.95 5.23
N GLU A 52 -1.12 17.34 5.56
CA GLU A 52 -2.24 17.96 6.27
C GLU A 52 -2.27 17.56 7.76
N MET A 53 -1.39 16.64 8.18
CA MET A 53 -1.27 16.20 9.57
C MET A 53 -0.35 17.14 10.36
N ASP A 54 -0.82 17.64 11.50
CA ASP A 54 0.06 18.32 12.45
C ASP A 54 0.92 17.32 13.25
N ALA A 55 1.94 17.83 13.93
CA ALA A 55 2.88 17.02 14.71
C ALA A 55 2.20 16.29 15.88
N ALA A 56 1.14 16.86 16.45
CA ALA A 56 0.41 16.26 17.55
C ALA A 56 -0.37 15.02 17.06
N MET A 57 -1.09 15.17 15.96
CA MET A 57 -1.82 14.10 15.29
C MET A 57 -0.86 12.99 14.83
N ALA A 58 0.28 13.34 14.24
CA ALA A 58 1.25 12.37 13.76
C ALA A 58 1.82 11.47 14.88
N THR A 59 1.96 12.00 16.09
CA THR A 59 2.58 11.32 17.24
C THR A 59 1.61 10.84 18.31
N GLU A 60 0.31 11.10 18.15
CA GLU A 60 -0.70 10.75 19.14
C GLU A 60 -0.75 9.23 19.38
N ILE A 61 -0.71 8.82 20.64
CA ILE A 61 -0.76 7.41 21.06
C ILE A 61 -2.15 7.06 21.59
N ASN A 62 -2.68 5.92 21.14
CA ASN A 62 -3.82 5.28 21.76
C ASN A 62 -3.37 4.61 23.07
N GLN A 63 -3.85 5.13 24.20
CA GLN A 63 -3.46 4.65 25.52
C GLN A 63 -3.82 3.19 25.81
N SER A 64 -4.86 2.64 25.20
CA SER A 64 -5.25 1.24 25.45
C SER A 64 -4.42 0.25 24.65
N THR A 65 -3.92 0.65 23.48
CA THR A 65 -3.15 -0.25 22.60
C THR A 65 -1.64 0.02 22.63
N GLY A 66 -1.21 1.18 23.14
CA GLY A 66 0.18 1.64 23.10
C GLY A 66 0.68 1.97 21.68
N ARG A 67 -0.22 1.99 20.68
CA ARG A 67 0.12 2.24 19.27
C ARG A 67 -0.24 3.67 18.88
N LEU A 68 0.28 4.13 17.75
CA LEU A 68 -0.21 5.37 17.12
C LEU A 68 -1.73 5.33 16.98
N ARG A 69 -2.40 6.42 17.35
CA ARG A 69 -3.86 6.57 17.22
C ARG A 69 -4.28 6.55 15.75
N TYR A 70 -3.50 7.21 14.89
CA TYR A 70 -3.71 7.25 13.44
C TYR A 70 -2.69 6.34 12.76
N CYS A 71 -2.97 5.03 12.80
CA CYS A 71 -2.03 4.00 12.38
C CYS A 71 -2.37 3.31 11.06
N TRP A 72 -3.55 3.55 10.47
CA TRP A 72 -3.96 2.90 9.22
C TRP A 72 -3.58 3.73 8.01
N SER A 73 -2.37 3.47 7.51
CA SER A 73 -1.82 4.13 6.35
C SER A 73 -2.55 3.71 5.08
N ASN A 74 -2.96 4.69 4.28
CA ASN A 74 -3.49 4.49 2.95
C ASN A 74 -2.38 4.05 1.99
N ILE A 75 -2.49 2.83 1.45
CA ILE A 75 -1.55 2.30 0.45
C ILE A 75 -2.10 2.33 -0.97
N CYS A 76 -3.17 3.10 -1.20
CA CYS A 76 -3.79 3.30 -2.51
C CYS A 76 -4.22 2.00 -3.21
N LEU A 77 -4.68 1.02 -2.45
CA LEU A 77 -5.33 -0.19 -2.95
C LEU A 77 -6.78 -0.18 -2.48
N HIS A 78 -7.68 0.21 -3.37
CA HIS A 78 -9.09 0.43 -3.07
C HIS A 78 -9.98 -0.53 -3.87
N MET A 79 -11.16 -0.80 -3.34
CA MET A 79 -12.21 -1.56 -4.01
C MET A 79 -13.51 -0.76 -3.89
N PHE A 80 -14.24 -0.67 -4.99
CA PHE A 80 -15.48 0.08 -5.08
C PHE A 80 -16.54 -0.75 -5.79
N THR A 81 -17.78 -0.65 -5.34
CA THR A 81 -18.91 -1.16 -6.12
C THR A 81 -19.08 -0.32 -7.39
N LEU A 82 -19.58 -0.95 -8.46
CA LEU A 82 -19.85 -0.25 -9.71
C LEU A 82 -20.91 0.85 -9.52
N ASP A 83 -21.94 0.58 -8.72
CA ASP A 83 -23.00 1.57 -8.40
C ASP A 83 -22.43 2.80 -7.70
N PHE A 84 -21.52 2.60 -6.74
CA PHE A 84 -20.85 3.71 -6.07
C PHE A 84 -19.97 4.53 -7.03
N LEU A 85 -19.20 3.86 -7.90
CA LEU A 85 -18.40 4.56 -8.93
C LEU A 85 -19.29 5.39 -9.86
N ASN A 86 -20.41 4.83 -10.30
CA ASN A 86 -21.38 5.54 -11.14
C ASN A 86 -21.97 6.76 -10.41
N GLN A 87 -22.27 6.64 -9.12
CA GLN A 87 -22.76 7.77 -8.33
C GLN A 87 -21.71 8.87 -8.21
N VAL A 88 -20.45 8.51 -7.95
CA VAL A 88 -19.35 9.48 -7.84
C VAL A 88 -19.17 10.21 -9.17
N ALA A 89 -19.02 9.48 -10.27
CA ALA A 89 -18.77 10.06 -11.59
C ALA A 89 -19.92 10.95 -12.11
N ASN A 90 -21.18 10.58 -11.84
CA ASN A 90 -22.32 11.29 -12.43
C ASN A 90 -22.90 12.39 -11.53
N SER A 91 -22.63 12.36 -10.22
CA SER A 91 -23.33 13.23 -9.26
C SER A 91 -22.43 13.95 -8.27
N LEU A 92 -21.33 13.32 -7.83
CA LEU A 92 -20.52 13.84 -6.72
C LEU A 92 -19.19 14.46 -7.19
N GLU A 93 -18.76 14.22 -8.43
CA GLU A 93 -17.57 14.86 -9.00
C GLU A 93 -17.68 16.40 -8.98
N LYS A 94 -18.90 16.94 -9.08
CA LYS A 94 -19.17 18.38 -8.98
C LYS A 94 -18.81 18.97 -7.61
N ASP A 95 -18.83 18.15 -6.56
CA ASP A 95 -18.44 18.53 -5.20
C ASP A 95 -16.96 18.24 -4.93
N SER A 96 -16.23 17.74 -5.93
CA SER A 96 -14.84 17.34 -5.74
C SER A 96 -13.97 18.52 -5.33
N THR A 97 -13.20 18.30 -4.28
CA THR A 97 -12.23 19.27 -3.80
C THR A 97 -10.93 19.11 -4.58
N TYR A 98 -10.32 20.23 -4.96
CA TYR A 98 -8.95 20.24 -5.47
C TYR A 98 -7.99 20.52 -4.33
N HIS A 99 -7.00 19.64 -4.18
CA HIS A 99 -5.84 19.87 -3.34
C HIS A 99 -4.87 20.78 -4.10
N LEU A 100 -4.42 21.84 -3.44
CA LEU A 100 -3.55 22.85 -4.03
C LEU A 100 -2.10 22.57 -3.65
N ALA A 101 -1.23 22.47 -4.66
CA ALA A 101 0.21 22.37 -4.45
C ALA A 101 0.93 23.53 -5.15
N GLU A 102 1.62 24.36 -4.37
CA GLU A 102 2.52 25.37 -4.92
C GLU A 102 3.72 24.70 -5.59
N LYS A 103 3.97 25.05 -6.85
CA LYS A 103 5.06 24.48 -7.65
C LYS A 103 5.81 25.59 -8.38
N LYS A 104 7.12 25.37 -8.52
CA LYS A 104 7.96 26.13 -9.43
C LYS A 104 7.84 25.52 -10.83
N ILE A 105 7.10 26.17 -11.71
CA ILE A 105 6.69 25.64 -13.02
C ILE A 105 7.62 26.20 -14.11
N PRO A 106 8.31 25.35 -14.89
CA PRO A 106 9.03 25.78 -16.08
C PRO A 106 8.07 26.36 -17.13
N SER A 107 8.42 27.51 -17.71
CA SER A 107 7.69 28.13 -18.81
C SER A 107 8.65 28.62 -19.90
N ILE A 108 8.11 29.03 -21.05
CA ILE A 108 8.90 29.62 -22.14
C ILE A 108 9.64 30.91 -21.74
N HIS A 109 9.22 31.57 -20.65
CA HIS A 109 9.83 32.80 -20.11
C HIS A 109 10.70 32.53 -18.87
N GLY A 110 11.06 31.27 -18.61
CA GLY A 110 11.74 30.86 -17.39
C GLY A 110 10.79 30.27 -16.34
N TYR A 111 11.24 30.17 -15.10
CA TYR A 111 10.43 29.58 -14.03
C TYR A 111 9.46 30.60 -13.43
N ALA A 112 8.21 30.17 -13.22
CA ALA A 112 7.19 30.93 -12.51
C ALA A 112 6.65 30.14 -11.31
N MET A 113 6.22 30.83 -10.26
CA MET A 113 5.44 30.21 -9.20
C MET A 113 3.99 30.05 -9.65
N GLY A 114 3.41 28.87 -9.45
CA GLY A 114 2.02 28.59 -9.77
C GLY A 114 1.43 27.49 -8.91
N LEU A 115 0.13 27.25 -9.10
CA LEU A 115 -0.62 26.22 -8.39
C LEU A 115 -0.88 25.02 -9.31
N LYS A 116 -0.58 23.83 -8.79
CA LYS A 116 -1.08 22.57 -9.34
C LYS A 116 -2.34 22.19 -8.56
N LEU A 117 -3.42 21.90 -9.29
CA LEU A 117 -4.68 21.43 -8.73
C LEU A 117 -4.75 19.91 -8.95
N GLU A 118 -4.96 19.15 -7.88
CA GLU A 118 -5.05 17.68 -7.91
C GLU A 118 -6.32 17.21 -7.21
N GLN A 119 -7.00 16.22 -7.78
CA GLN A 119 -8.02 15.43 -7.09
C GLN A 119 -7.40 14.10 -6.66
N TYR A 120 -7.76 13.62 -5.48
CA TYR A 120 -7.27 12.34 -5.00
C TYR A 120 -8.36 11.27 -5.07
N ILE A 121 -8.00 10.07 -5.54
CA ILE A 121 -8.94 8.95 -5.67
C ILE A 121 -9.64 8.60 -4.35
N PHE A 122 -8.97 8.83 -3.23
CA PHE A 122 -9.49 8.55 -1.90
C PHE A 122 -10.43 9.62 -1.35
N ASP A 123 -10.59 10.77 -2.02
CA ASP A 123 -11.63 11.74 -1.63
C ASP A 123 -13.03 11.16 -1.83
N ALA A 124 -13.14 10.16 -2.72
CA ALA A 124 -14.36 9.39 -2.91
C ALA A 124 -14.86 8.74 -1.61
N PHE A 125 -13.98 8.33 -0.68
CA PHE A 125 -14.41 7.65 0.56
C PHE A 125 -15.37 8.50 1.40
N SER A 126 -15.25 9.82 1.35
CA SER A 126 -16.14 10.75 2.06
C SER A 126 -17.60 10.64 1.61
N TYR A 127 -17.84 10.20 0.38
CA TYR A 127 -19.17 10.01 -0.18
C TYR A 127 -19.69 8.58 -0.07
N SER A 128 -18.84 7.64 0.36
CA SER A 128 -19.24 6.24 0.42
C SER A 128 -20.19 6.02 1.60
N PRO A 129 -21.37 5.40 1.40
CA PRO A 129 -22.33 5.14 2.48
C PRO A 129 -21.79 4.10 3.47
N SER A 130 -20.85 3.25 3.04
CA SER A 130 -20.21 2.25 3.86
C SER A 130 -18.81 1.94 3.34
N THR A 131 -17.84 1.93 4.27
CA THR A 131 -16.43 1.73 3.98
C THR A 131 -15.84 0.73 4.96
N ALA A 132 -15.10 -0.26 4.46
CA ALA A 132 -14.32 -1.17 5.29
C ALA A 132 -12.81 -0.97 5.09
N LEU A 133 -12.02 -1.08 6.17
CA LEU A 133 -10.56 -1.16 6.08
C LEU A 133 -10.12 -2.62 6.21
N PHE A 134 -9.11 -2.99 5.45
CA PHE A 134 -8.51 -4.33 5.46
C PHE A 134 -7.01 -4.20 5.74
N GLU A 135 -6.60 -4.50 6.98
CA GLU A 135 -5.20 -4.39 7.39
C GLU A 135 -4.38 -5.56 6.85
N VAL A 136 -3.30 -5.26 6.13
CA VAL A 136 -2.36 -6.25 5.58
C VAL A 136 -0.96 -6.06 6.15
N LEU A 137 -0.14 -7.11 6.03
CA LEU A 137 1.27 -7.04 6.38
C LEU A 137 2.03 -6.24 5.32
N ARG A 138 2.78 -5.23 5.78
CA ARG A 138 3.55 -4.33 4.89
C ARG A 138 4.55 -5.11 4.05
N GLU A 139 5.27 -6.03 4.69
CA GLU A 139 6.30 -6.86 4.10
C GLU A 139 5.76 -7.85 3.05
N GLU A 140 4.45 -8.05 2.96
CA GLU A 140 3.82 -8.90 1.95
C GLU A 140 3.18 -8.11 0.80
N GLU A 141 2.72 -6.89 1.06
CA GLU A 141 1.82 -6.20 0.14
C GLU A 141 2.27 -4.80 -0.29
N PHE A 142 3.19 -4.17 0.44
CA PHE A 142 3.54 -2.76 0.25
C PHE A 142 5.05 -2.49 0.24
N ALA A 143 5.59 -2.37 -0.98
CA ALA A 143 6.98 -1.99 -1.26
C ALA A 143 6.99 -0.92 -2.38
N PRO A 144 6.68 0.35 -2.05
CA PRO A 144 6.53 1.41 -3.05
C PRO A 144 7.88 1.79 -3.69
N VAL A 145 7.83 2.21 -4.95
CA VAL A 145 8.97 2.76 -5.69
C VAL A 145 8.67 4.22 -6.02
N LYS A 146 9.22 5.13 -5.23
CA LYS A 146 9.00 6.59 -5.31
C LYS A 146 10.28 7.38 -5.59
N ASN A 147 11.44 6.84 -5.19
CA ASN A 147 12.73 7.50 -5.23
C ASN A 147 13.73 6.74 -6.12
N ALA A 148 14.75 7.43 -6.63
CA ALA A 148 15.84 6.80 -7.35
C ALA A 148 16.77 6.00 -6.40
N ASN A 149 17.50 5.02 -6.94
CA ASN A 149 18.56 4.34 -6.20
C ASN A 149 19.58 5.36 -5.67
N GLY A 150 20.02 5.17 -4.42
CA GLY A 150 20.83 6.12 -3.66
C GLY A 150 20.04 6.93 -2.63
N ALA A 151 18.70 7.01 -2.74
CA ALA A 151 17.85 7.48 -1.65
C ALA A 151 17.76 6.44 -0.51
N SER A 152 17.32 6.88 0.66
CA SER A 152 17.26 6.03 1.87
C SER A 152 16.05 5.11 1.97
N TYR A 153 14.99 5.32 1.18
CA TYR A 153 13.75 4.54 1.21
C TYR A 153 13.00 4.60 -0.13
N ASP A 154 12.05 3.69 -0.32
CA ASP A 154 11.14 3.60 -1.47
C ASP A 154 11.86 3.66 -2.84
N THR A 155 12.98 2.95 -2.95
CA THR A 155 13.80 2.84 -4.18
C THR A 155 13.55 1.51 -4.92
N PRO A 156 13.92 1.41 -6.21
CA PRO A 156 13.95 0.14 -6.93
C PRO A 156 14.66 -0.98 -6.15
N ASP A 157 15.84 -0.69 -5.58
CA ASP A 157 16.61 -1.68 -4.81
C ASP A 157 15.88 -2.12 -3.54
N SER A 158 15.24 -1.18 -2.82
CA SER A 158 14.47 -1.50 -1.62
C SER A 158 13.26 -2.38 -1.94
N ALA A 159 12.54 -2.10 -3.03
CA ALA A 159 11.38 -2.87 -3.45
C ALA A 159 11.76 -4.27 -3.93
N LYS A 160 12.82 -4.37 -4.75
CA LYS A 160 13.40 -5.65 -5.18
C LYS A 160 13.75 -6.52 -3.98
N LEU A 161 14.41 -5.94 -2.99
CA LEU A 161 14.86 -6.67 -1.80
C LEU A 161 13.70 -7.14 -0.93
N MET A 162 12.64 -6.34 -0.78
CA MET A 162 11.42 -6.76 -0.08
C MET A 162 10.76 -7.95 -0.79
N LEU A 163 10.67 -7.91 -2.12
CA LEU A 163 10.13 -9.01 -2.93
C LEU A 163 10.95 -10.30 -2.77
N LEU A 164 12.28 -10.20 -2.92
CA LEU A 164 13.19 -11.34 -2.75
C LEU A 164 13.09 -11.96 -1.35
N ARG A 165 12.92 -11.15 -0.30
CA ARG A 165 12.74 -11.64 1.07
C ARG A 165 11.40 -12.34 1.25
N LEU A 166 10.32 -11.80 0.68
CA LEU A 166 9.00 -12.43 0.70
C LEU A 166 9.03 -13.81 0.04
N HIS A 167 9.56 -13.88 -1.17
CA HIS A 167 9.69 -15.12 -1.94
C HIS A 167 10.63 -16.13 -1.27
N SER A 168 11.73 -15.66 -0.65
CA SER A 168 12.59 -16.51 0.17
C SER A 168 11.84 -17.14 1.35
N ARG A 169 10.95 -16.40 2.01
CA ARG A 169 10.08 -16.94 3.06
C ARG A 169 9.11 -18.00 2.52
N TRP A 170 8.57 -17.79 1.32
CA TRP A 170 7.70 -18.78 0.67
C TRP A 170 8.43 -20.09 0.38
N VAL A 171 9.65 -20.02 -0.15
CA VAL A 171 10.47 -21.21 -0.40
C VAL A 171 10.73 -22.00 0.88
N VAL A 172 11.11 -21.32 1.97
CA VAL A 172 11.33 -21.96 3.27
C VAL A 172 10.03 -22.57 3.83
N ALA A 173 8.92 -21.84 3.73
CA ALA A 173 7.61 -22.34 4.18
C ALA A 173 7.16 -23.59 3.39
N ALA A 174 7.50 -23.68 2.11
CA ALA A 174 7.24 -24.82 1.25
C ALA A 174 8.18 -26.03 1.48
N GLY A 175 9.12 -25.93 2.44
CA GLY A 175 10.06 -26.98 2.78
C GLY A 175 11.35 -26.99 1.94
N GLY A 176 11.66 -25.87 1.27
CA GLY A 176 12.94 -25.66 0.60
C GLY A 176 14.00 -25.07 1.53
N PHE A 177 15.26 -25.19 1.11
CA PHE A 177 16.41 -24.64 1.82
C PHE A 177 17.08 -23.56 0.98
N LEU A 178 17.60 -22.53 1.65
CA LEU A 178 18.32 -21.43 0.99
C LEU A 178 19.81 -21.51 1.33
N THR A 179 20.64 -21.36 0.31
CA THR A 179 22.08 -21.07 0.45
C THR A 179 22.37 -19.76 -0.27
N HIS A 180 23.44 -19.07 0.11
CA HIS A 180 23.76 -17.76 -0.45
C HIS A 180 25.25 -17.45 -0.29
N SER A 181 25.83 -16.79 -1.29
CA SER A 181 27.22 -16.31 -1.22
C SER A 181 27.34 -14.88 -0.63
N VAL A 182 26.22 -14.17 -0.53
CA VAL A 182 26.11 -12.84 0.09
C VAL A 182 25.00 -12.87 1.13
N PRO A 183 24.98 -11.99 2.14
CA PRO A 183 23.95 -12.02 3.17
C PRO A 183 22.53 -11.96 2.60
N LEU A 184 21.59 -12.75 3.15
CA LEU A 184 20.18 -12.76 2.71
C LEU A 184 19.49 -11.40 2.81
N TYR A 185 20.00 -10.48 3.62
CA TYR A 185 19.48 -9.12 3.63
C TYR A 185 19.88 -8.32 2.37
N MET A 186 20.64 -8.88 1.44
CA MET A 186 21.06 -8.28 0.15
C MET A 186 20.66 -9.12 -1.08
N THR A 187 20.07 -10.30 -0.89
CA THR A 187 19.73 -11.24 -1.97
C THR A 187 18.47 -12.03 -1.61
N GLY A 188 18.07 -12.97 -2.46
CA GLY A 188 17.03 -13.95 -2.15
C GLY A 188 16.65 -14.76 -3.37
N VAL A 189 15.52 -15.44 -3.26
CA VAL A 189 14.89 -16.14 -4.37
C VAL A 189 13.78 -15.27 -4.94
N GLU A 190 13.63 -15.27 -6.25
CA GLU A 190 12.46 -14.73 -6.92
C GLU A 190 11.53 -15.88 -7.33
N VAL A 191 10.22 -15.76 -7.08
CA VAL A 191 9.19 -16.69 -7.51
C VAL A 191 8.34 -15.96 -8.53
N SER A 192 8.21 -16.54 -9.73
CA SER A 192 7.34 -16.00 -10.77
C SER A 192 5.89 -15.98 -10.28
N PRO A 193 5.12 -14.89 -10.52
CA PRO A 193 3.69 -14.86 -10.23
C PRO A 193 2.88 -15.94 -10.97
N LEU A 194 3.43 -16.52 -12.05
CA LEU A 194 2.83 -17.68 -12.72
C LEU A 194 2.99 -18.95 -11.90
N SER A 195 4.07 -19.09 -11.13
CA SER A 195 4.37 -20.23 -10.26
C SER A 195 3.61 -20.18 -8.95
N SER A 196 3.49 -19.00 -8.36
CA SER A 196 2.78 -18.78 -7.09
C SER A 196 2.33 -17.33 -6.96
N TYR A 197 1.07 -17.12 -6.59
CA TYR A 197 0.50 -15.79 -6.40
C TYR A 197 0.82 -15.18 -5.04
N ALA A 198 0.70 -15.98 -3.98
CA ALA A 198 0.87 -15.57 -2.58
C ALA A 198 1.66 -16.58 -1.74
N GLY A 199 2.42 -17.48 -2.37
CA GLY A 199 3.26 -18.48 -1.72
C GLY A 199 2.68 -19.90 -1.71
N GLU A 200 1.48 -20.10 -2.26
CA GLU A 200 0.85 -21.40 -2.43
C GLU A 200 1.50 -22.26 -3.54
N ASN A 201 1.26 -23.58 -3.49
CA ASN A 201 1.63 -24.56 -4.52
C ASN A 201 3.14 -24.70 -4.79
N LEU A 202 3.99 -24.24 -3.85
CA LEU A 202 5.44 -24.32 -4.00
C LEU A 202 6.04 -25.62 -3.48
N GLU A 203 5.30 -26.44 -2.72
CA GLU A 203 5.84 -27.66 -2.09
C GLU A 203 6.36 -28.67 -3.11
N ALA A 204 5.67 -28.82 -4.25
CA ALA A 204 6.09 -29.72 -5.32
C ALA A 204 7.44 -29.28 -5.94
N ILE A 205 7.73 -27.97 -5.93
CA ILE A 205 8.95 -27.39 -6.50
C ILE A 205 10.07 -27.31 -5.47
N CYS A 206 9.74 -27.00 -4.21
CA CYS A 206 10.70 -26.58 -3.20
C CYS A 206 11.05 -27.68 -2.19
N ARG A 207 10.14 -28.61 -1.87
CA ARG A 207 10.30 -29.53 -0.75
C ARG A 207 11.57 -30.38 -0.90
N GLY A 208 12.46 -30.28 0.08
CA GLY A 208 13.72 -31.04 0.11
C GLY A 208 14.78 -30.54 -0.89
N ARG A 209 14.55 -29.43 -1.59
CA ARG A 209 15.50 -28.84 -2.55
C ARG A 209 16.19 -27.62 -1.96
N THR A 210 17.43 -27.41 -2.40
CA THR A 210 18.24 -26.27 -2.02
C THR A 210 18.33 -25.28 -3.18
N PHE A 211 18.05 -24.00 -2.90
CA PHE A 211 18.17 -22.90 -3.85
C PHE A 211 19.33 -22.00 -3.44
N HIS A 212 20.25 -21.72 -4.37
CA HIS A 212 21.39 -20.84 -4.13
C HIS A 212 21.06 -19.41 -4.60
N ALA A 213 20.88 -18.48 -3.67
CA ALA A 213 20.54 -17.10 -3.96
C ALA A 213 21.76 -16.32 -4.52
N PRO A 214 21.55 -15.43 -5.52
CA PRO A 214 20.27 -15.14 -6.16
C PRO A 214 19.83 -16.25 -7.12
N SER A 215 18.56 -16.64 -7.05
CA SER A 215 17.96 -17.60 -7.97
C SER A 215 16.51 -17.26 -8.27
N GLU A 216 15.98 -17.82 -9.35
CA GLU A 216 14.60 -17.65 -9.78
C GLU A 216 13.88 -19.02 -9.81
N ILE A 217 12.61 -19.04 -9.45
CA ILE A 217 11.67 -20.14 -9.63
C ILE A 217 10.61 -19.67 -10.64
N SER A 218 10.62 -20.27 -11.81
CA SER A 218 9.66 -20.05 -12.89
C SER A 218 9.11 -21.38 -13.42
N PHE A 219 7.96 -21.31 -14.11
CA PHE A 219 7.30 -22.46 -14.75
C PHE A 219 8.04 -22.96 -15.98
#